data_AF-A0A2V6WQL4-F1
#
_entry.id   AF-A0A2V6WQL4-F1
#
_cell.length_a   1.000
_cell.length_b   1.000
_cell.length_c   1.000
_cell.angle_alpha   90.00
_cell.angle_beta   90.00
_cell.angle_gamma   90.00
#
_symmetry.space_group_name_H-M   'P 1'
#
loop_
_entity.id
_entity.type
_entity.pdbx_description
1 polymer ?
#
loop_
_entity_poly.entity_id
_entity_poly.type
_entity_poly.pdbx_seq_one_letter_code
_entity_poly.pdbx_strand_id
1 'polypeptide(L)'
;MSARRRRLAVVGVLLLAAVIAFAAWRFVLAPPAVPPGVIAVSGRIEGDDSAIAAKTSGRIREIGVREGDQVQAGQVIALLDDEQVRAREQQAMAAVRQAEARVRLSQHQIAVLEEQLRQSQLGVDQSRADAQGRVSEADGKLAAAEAQLAQAEAAYAQAKWDREAMARLFKRELIAEQEAQRAQNNEEAQAAIVAASRRQVEAARGALTTARANLVNPAIRSSQVAAVQGQILQAQADIAAAQAEAERARAQLDEARANRKDLNVIAPFTGTVATRTAEPGEVVTAGTAIVTLVNLGEVYLRALVVGVKLRLKGAVGFAKPGMPADGEILVDGYKWPTGYTRR
;
A
#
# COMPACT_ATOMS: atom_id res chain seq x y z
N MET A 1 33.97 29.91 110.66
CA MET A 1 33.72 30.85 109.53
C MET A 1 32.21 31.11 109.43
N SER A 2 31.78 32.36 109.53
CA SER A 2 30.37 32.75 109.67
C SER A 2 29.49 32.27 108.49
N ALA A 3 28.24 31.89 108.78
CA ALA A 3 27.28 31.28 107.85
C ALA A 3 27.06 32.05 106.53
N ARG A 4 27.44 33.34 106.45
CA ARG A 4 27.45 34.14 105.22
C ARG A 4 28.46 33.67 104.16
N ARG A 5 29.66 33.20 104.54
CA ARG A 5 30.70 32.79 103.55
C ARG A 5 30.36 31.47 102.85
N ARG A 6 29.70 30.52 103.54
CA ARG A 6 29.22 29.27 102.92
C ARG A 6 28.08 29.52 101.92
N ARG A 7 27.14 30.42 102.23
CA ARG A 7 26.06 30.80 101.31
C ARG A 7 26.60 31.50 100.05
N LEU A 8 27.59 32.38 100.19
CA LEU A 8 28.25 33.02 99.05
C LEU A 8 29.03 32.02 98.17
N ALA A 9 29.70 31.02 98.77
CA ALA A 9 30.39 29.99 98.01
C ALA A 9 29.42 29.08 97.23
N VAL A 10 28.28 28.71 97.82
CA VAL A 10 27.25 27.92 97.13
C VAL A 10 26.61 28.70 95.98
N VAL A 11 26.33 29.99 96.17
CA VAL A 11 25.83 30.86 95.10
C VAL A 11 26.87 31.02 93.98
N GLY A 12 28.16 31.14 94.31
CA GLY A 12 29.24 31.20 93.33
C GLY A 12 29.38 29.93 92.49
N VAL A 13 29.27 28.76 93.10
CA VAL A 13 29.31 27.46 92.39
C VAL A 13 28.08 27.26 91.51
N LEU A 14 26.89 27.64 91.99
CA LEU A 14 25.66 27.59 91.18
C LEU A 14 25.72 28.55 89.99
N LEU A 15 26.28 29.74 90.16
CA LEU A 15 26.51 30.68 89.05
C LEU A 15 27.52 30.11 88.05
N LEU A 16 28.60 29.50 88.53
CA LEU A 16 29.58 28.88 87.65
C LEU A 16 28.98 27.70 86.87
N ALA A 17 28.18 26.85 87.54
CA ALA A 17 27.46 25.75 86.90
C ALA A 17 26.43 26.26 85.88
N ALA A 18 25.72 27.35 86.17
CA ALA A 18 24.80 27.97 85.24
C ALA A 18 25.52 28.57 84.02
N VAL A 19 26.69 29.20 84.21
CA VAL A 19 27.53 29.72 83.11
C VAL A 19 28.08 28.58 82.26
N ILE A 20 28.55 27.50 82.87
CA ILE A 20 29.05 26.31 82.14
C ILE A 20 27.90 25.63 81.39
N ALA A 21 26.73 25.48 82.02
CA ALA A 21 25.54 24.93 81.36
C ALA A 21 25.07 25.83 80.21
N PHE A 22 25.11 27.15 80.38
CA PHE A 22 24.80 28.10 79.32
C PHE A 22 25.81 28.07 78.18
N ALA A 23 27.11 27.98 78.48
CA ALA A 23 28.16 27.86 77.47
C ALA A 23 28.07 26.51 76.72
N ALA A 24 27.87 25.40 77.43
CA ALA A 24 27.65 24.10 76.82
C ALA A 24 26.39 24.10 75.93
N TRP A 25 25.30 24.71 76.41
CA TRP A 25 24.10 24.88 75.59
C TRP A 25 24.38 25.76 74.36
N ARG A 26 25.07 26.89 74.51
CA ARG A 26 25.28 27.86 73.43
C ARG A 26 26.30 27.43 72.37
N PHE A 27 27.31 26.63 72.75
CA PHE A 27 28.41 26.26 71.86
C PHE A 27 28.37 24.80 71.39
N VAL A 28 27.69 23.90 72.11
CA VAL A 28 27.66 22.46 71.76
C VAL A 28 26.26 21.99 71.34
N LEU A 29 25.19 22.44 72.01
CA LEU A 29 23.83 21.98 71.71
C LEU A 29 23.00 22.95 70.87
N ALA A 30 23.34 24.24 70.83
CA ALA A 30 22.63 25.21 70.03
C ALA A 30 22.90 24.96 68.53
N PRO A 31 21.85 24.83 67.70
CA PRO A 31 22.04 24.66 66.26
C PRO A 31 22.86 25.84 65.71
N PRO A 32 23.83 25.59 64.81
CA PRO A 32 24.63 26.66 64.22
C PRO A 32 23.69 27.71 63.63
N ALA A 33 23.89 28.97 64.03
CA ALA A 33 23.11 30.07 63.50
C ALA A 33 23.40 30.18 62.00
N VAL A 34 22.38 29.93 61.17
CA VAL A 34 22.44 30.22 59.74
C VAL A 34 22.79 31.70 59.58
N PRO A 35 23.83 32.06 58.79
CA PRO A 35 24.19 33.45 58.57
C PRO A 35 22.97 34.28 58.13
N PRO A 36 22.84 35.55 58.56
CA PRO A 36 21.74 36.42 58.12
C PRO A 36 21.68 36.47 56.58
N GLY A 37 20.53 36.11 56.00
CA GLY A 37 20.35 36.07 54.54
C GLY A 37 20.48 34.68 53.88
N VAL A 38 20.89 33.65 54.62
CA VAL A 38 20.96 32.27 54.10
C VAL A 38 19.79 31.46 54.63
N ILE A 39 19.01 30.88 53.71
CA ILE A 39 17.89 30.00 54.06
C ILE A 39 18.37 28.56 53.86
N ALA A 40 18.46 27.81 54.95
CA ALA A 40 18.67 26.38 54.87
C ALA A 40 17.38 25.74 54.35
N VAL A 41 17.43 25.17 53.13
CA VAL A 41 16.32 24.44 52.54
C VAL A 41 16.70 22.97 52.42
N SER A 42 15.87 22.09 52.97
CA SER A 42 15.96 20.66 52.73
C SER A 42 15.06 20.33 51.54
N GLY A 43 15.64 19.80 50.48
CA GLY A 43 14.93 19.43 49.24
C GLY A 43 15.24 18.01 48.79
N ARG A 44 14.56 17.56 47.75
CA ARG A 44 14.82 16.29 47.06
C ARG A 44 15.31 16.58 45.65
N ILE A 45 16.30 15.80 45.20
CA ILE A 45 16.68 15.78 43.79
C ILE A 45 15.64 14.91 43.08
N GLU A 46 14.98 15.49 42.09
CA GLU A 46 13.98 14.83 41.27
C GLU A 46 14.40 14.98 39.80
N GLY A 47 14.11 13.97 39.00
CA GLY A 47 14.24 14.02 37.54
C GLY A 47 12.87 13.84 36.91
N ASP A 48 12.78 14.12 35.60
CA ASP A 48 11.55 13.84 34.87
C ASP A 48 11.30 12.33 34.83
N ASP A 49 10.16 11.91 35.37
CA ASP A 49 9.74 10.53 35.43
C ASP A 49 8.63 10.23 34.41
N SER A 50 8.64 9.01 33.89
CA SER A 50 7.63 8.53 32.96
C SER A 50 7.24 7.11 33.28
N ALA A 51 5.95 6.89 33.50
CA ALA A 51 5.39 5.56 33.70
C ALA A 51 5.35 4.82 32.36
N ILE A 52 6.14 3.77 32.23
CA ILE A 52 6.16 2.92 31.05
C ILE A 52 5.08 1.85 31.21
N ALA A 53 4.03 2.00 30.41
CA ALA A 53 2.84 1.17 30.49
C ALA A 53 2.72 0.15 29.36
N ALA A 54 1.97 -0.91 29.61
CA ALA A 54 1.56 -1.85 28.56
C ALA A 54 0.64 -1.12 27.56
N LYS A 55 0.90 -1.29 26.26
CA LYS A 55 0.02 -0.74 25.20
C LYS A 55 -1.21 -1.59 24.94
N THR A 56 -1.14 -2.88 25.28
CA THR A 56 -2.20 -3.86 25.09
C THR A 56 -2.39 -4.69 26.35
N SER A 57 -3.54 -5.34 26.47
CA SER A 57 -3.85 -6.21 27.60
C SER A 57 -3.21 -7.59 27.41
N GLY A 58 -2.66 -8.16 28.48
CA GLY A 58 -2.05 -9.49 28.42
C GLY A 58 -1.41 -9.90 29.74
N ARG A 59 -1.01 -11.18 29.84
CA ARG A 59 -0.25 -11.68 30.97
C ARG A 59 1.22 -11.33 30.78
N ILE A 60 1.87 -10.78 31.80
CA ILE A 60 3.32 -10.56 31.78
C ILE A 60 4.02 -11.92 31.83
N ARG A 61 4.81 -12.24 30.81
CA ARG A 61 5.63 -13.44 30.76
C ARG A 61 6.92 -13.25 31.53
N GLU A 62 7.61 -12.14 31.29
CA GLU A 62 8.86 -11.79 31.97
C GLU A 62 9.06 -10.27 32.05
N ILE A 63 9.77 -9.84 33.09
CA ILE A 63 10.26 -8.47 33.25
C ILE A 63 11.79 -8.55 33.34
N GLY A 64 12.48 -7.99 32.36
CA GLY A 64 13.93 -8.09 32.17
C GLY A 64 14.74 -7.08 32.97
N VAL A 65 14.10 -6.24 33.80
CA VAL A 65 14.74 -5.15 34.53
C VAL A 65 14.31 -5.11 36.00
N ARG A 66 15.16 -4.53 36.84
CA ARG A 66 14.95 -4.32 38.27
C ARG A 66 15.04 -2.85 38.63
N GLU A 67 14.56 -2.50 39.80
CA GLU A 67 14.74 -1.15 40.36
C GLU A 67 16.24 -0.84 40.50
N GLY A 68 16.64 0.36 40.06
CA GLY A 68 18.02 0.79 40.00
C GLY A 68 18.76 0.43 38.70
N ASP A 69 18.21 -0.43 37.85
CA ASP A 69 18.86 -0.77 36.57
C ASP A 69 18.84 0.41 35.60
N GLN A 70 19.94 0.59 34.87
CA GLN A 70 20.00 1.51 33.73
C GLN A 70 19.51 0.83 32.47
N VAL A 71 18.65 1.51 31.72
CA VAL A 71 18.12 1.03 30.43
C VAL A 71 18.37 2.04 29.33
N GLN A 72 18.56 1.55 28.12
CA GLN A 72 18.72 2.37 26.92
C GLN A 72 17.39 2.54 26.18
N ALA A 73 17.25 3.63 25.44
CA ALA A 73 16.11 3.81 24.54
C ALA A 73 15.97 2.62 23.57
N GLY A 74 14.76 2.06 23.47
CA GLY A 74 14.44 0.89 22.66
C GLY A 74 14.68 -0.47 23.34
N GLN A 75 15.30 -0.51 24.52
CA GLN A 75 15.51 -1.75 25.27
C GLN A 75 14.18 -2.34 25.72
N VAL A 76 14.01 -3.65 25.57
CA VAL A 76 12.82 -4.38 26.05
C VAL A 76 12.88 -4.49 27.57
N ILE A 77 11.84 -3.98 28.23
CA ILE A 77 11.64 -3.94 29.67
C ILE A 77 10.84 -5.16 30.13
N ALA A 78 9.76 -5.47 29.41
CA ALA A 78 8.87 -6.58 29.72
C ALA A 78 8.32 -7.20 28.45
N LEU A 79 8.07 -8.51 28.50
CA LEU A 79 7.37 -9.25 27.45
C LEU A 79 6.04 -9.76 27.99
N LEU A 80 4.98 -9.51 27.23
CA LEU A 80 3.67 -10.12 27.45
C LEU A 80 3.60 -11.46 26.71
N ASP A 81 2.71 -12.34 27.16
CA ASP A 81 2.41 -13.63 26.51
C ASP A 81 1.92 -13.42 25.08
N ASP A 82 2.56 -14.10 24.12
CA ASP A 82 2.37 -13.92 22.68
C ASP A 82 1.67 -15.09 21.99
N GLU A 83 1.30 -16.17 22.69
CA GLU A 83 0.82 -17.41 22.06
C GLU A 83 -0.39 -17.16 21.14
N GLN A 84 -1.43 -16.48 21.65
CA GLN A 84 -2.64 -16.19 20.89
C GLN A 84 -2.40 -15.20 19.74
N VAL A 85 -1.55 -14.19 19.96
CA VAL A 85 -1.27 -13.15 18.96
C VAL A 85 -0.42 -13.73 17.83
N ARG A 86 0.52 -14.62 18.16
CA ARG A 86 1.34 -15.36 17.19
C ARG A 86 0.49 -16.30 16.34
N ALA A 87 -0.48 -16.98 16.93
CA ALA A 87 -1.45 -17.79 16.19
C ALA A 87 -2.26 -16.94 15.19
N ARG A 88 -2.69 -15.73 15.60
CA ARG A 88 -3.37 -14.78 14.69
C ARG A 88 -2.46 -14.28 13.58
N GLU A 89 -1.19 -13.97 13.86
CA GLU A 89 -0.19 -13.61 12.83
C GLU A 89 -0.03 -14.74 11.80
N GLN A 90 0.09 -15.99 12.26
CA GLN A 90 0.21 -17.16 11.38
C GLN A 90 -1.04 -17.35 10.50
N GLN A 91 -2.24 -17.16 11.07
CA GLN A 91 -3.50 -17.20 10.33
C GLN A 91 -3.55 -16.12 9.25
N ALA A 92 -3.19 -14.87 9.57
CA ALA A 92 -3.15 -13.78 8.60
C ALA A 92 -2.11 -14.02 7.50
N MET A 93 -0.94 -14.57 7.85
CA MET A 93 0.08 -14.96 6.88
C MET A 93 -0.42 -16.05 5.92
N ALA A 94 -1.20 -17.02 6.42
CA ALA A 94 -1.81 -18.03 5.58
C ALA A 94 -2.86 -17.42 4.63
N ALA A 95 -3.65 -16.46 5.11
CA ALA A 95 -4.61 -15.72 4.27
C ALA A 95 -3.91 -14.96 3.13
N VAL A 96 -2.78 -14.29 3.40
CA VAL A 96 -1.96 -13.64 2.36
C VAL A 96 -1.52 -14.66 1.30
N ARG A 97 -0.96 -15.81 1.73
CA ARG A 97 -0.52 -16.86 0.78
C ARG A 97 -1.66 -17.37 -0.10
N GLN A 98 -2.86 -17.54 0.47
CA GLN A 98 -4.05 -17.95 -0.26
C GLN A 98 -4.48 -16.90 -1.28
N ALA A 99 -4.53 -15.62 -0.89
CA ALA A 99 -4.90 -14.53 -1.77
C ALA A 99 -3.89 -14.35 -2.92
N GLU A 100 -2.59 -14.42 -2.64
CA GLU A 100 -1.54 -14.37 -3.67
C GLU A 100 -1.61 -15.57 -4.62
N ALA A 101 -1.95 -16.76 -4.13
CA ALA A 101 -2.18 -17.92 -4.98
C ALA A 101 -3.38 -17.70 -5.92
N ARG A 102 -4.43 -17.02 -5.45
CA ARG A 102 -5.57 -16.67 -6.29
C ARG A 102 -5.18 -15.67 -7.39
N VAL A 103 -4.36 -14.67 -7.08
CA VAL A 103 -3.81 -13.74 -8.10
C VAL A 103 -3.05 -14.51 -9.18
N ARG A 104 -2.15 -15.42 -8.80
CA ARG A 104 -1.40 -16.25 -9.76
C ARG A 104 -2.33 -17.11 -10.63
N LEU A 105 -3.36 -17.71 -10.04
CA LEU A 105 -4.34 -18.49 -10.78
C LEU A 105 -5.07 -17.63 -11.83
N SER A 106 -5.53 -16.44 -11.45
CA SER A 106 -6.19 -15.51 -12.37
C SER A 106 -5.27 -15.02 -13.48
N GLN A 107 -3.98 -14.81 -13.19
CA GLN A 107 -2.96 -14.49 -14.22
C GLN A 107 -2.77 -15.63 -15.22
N HIS A 108 -2.69 -16.87 -14.75
CA HIS A 108 -2.61 -18.04 -15.63
C HIS A 108 -3.86 -18.19 -16.51
N GLN A 109 -5.04 -17.85 -15.99
CA GLN A 109 -6.27 -17.88 -16.78
C GLN A 109 -6.23 -16.91 -17.96
N ILE A 110 -5.65 -15.70 -17.78
CA ILE A 110 -5.44 -14.78 -18.91
C ILE A 110 -4.49 -15.37 -19.95
N ALA A 111 -3.37 -15.97 -19.53
CA ALA A 111 -2.43 -16.55 -20.48
C ALA A 111 -3.08 -17.65 -21.36
N VAL A 112 -3.99 -18.45 -20.78
CA VAL A 112 -4.78 -19.44 -21.53
C VAL A 112 -5.75 -18.76 -22.51
N LEU A 113 -6.43 -17.69 -22.08
CA LEU A 113 -7.36 -16.94 -22.93
C LEU A 113 -6.64 -16.18 -24.07
N GLU A 114 -5.44 -15.65 -23.83
CA GLU A 114 -4.60 -15.01 -24.85
C GLU A 114 -4.16 -16.02 -25.91
N GLU A 115 -3.78 -17.23 -25.51
CA GLU A 115 -3.48 -18.30 -26.46
C GLU A 115 -4.72 -18.70 -27.26
N GLN A 116 -5.89 -18.81 -26.63
CA GLN A 116 -7.16 -19.06 -27.32
C GLN A 116 -7.52 -17.93 -28.31
N LEU A 117 -7.25 -16.68 -27.95
CA LEU A 117 -7.45 -15.51 -28.82
C LEU A 117 -6.54 -15.60 -30.05
N ARG A 118 -5.27 -15.93 -29.85
CA ARG A 118 -4.29 -16.12 -30.93
C ARG A 118 -4.73 -17.22 -31.89
N GLN A 119 -5.18 -18.36 -31.38
CA GLN A 119 -5.71 -19.45 -32.21
C GLN A 119 -6.95 -19.02 -33.01
N SER A 120 -7.84 -18.26 -32.37
CA SER A 120 -9.06 -17.76 -33.03
C SER A 120 -8.74 -16.75 -34.14
N GLN A 121 -7.75 -15.88 -33.92
CA GLN A 121 -7.24 -14.94 -34.95
C GLN A 121 -6.60 -15.68 -36.13
N LEU A 122 -5.75 -16.68 -35.85
CA LEU A 122 -5.18 -17.55 -36.90
C LEU A 122 -6.27 -18.24 -37.72
N GLY A 123 -7.35 -18.68 -37.06
CA GLY A 123 -8.51 -19.24 -37.74
C GLY A 123 -9.23 -18.23 -38.66
N VAL A 124 -9.32 -16.96 -38.27
CA VAL A 124 -9.87 -15.89 -39.13
C VAL A 124 -8.96 -15.67 -40.35
N ASP A 125 -7.65 -15.56 -40.12
CA ASP A 125 -6.68 -15.30 -41.18
C ASP A 125 -6.62 -16.44 -42.19
N GLN A 126 -6.61 -17.69 -41.72
CA GLN A 126 -6.71 -18.86 -42.59
C GLN A 126 -8.01 -18.84 -43.40
N SER A 127 -9.15 -18.52 -42.77
CA SER A 127 -10.44 -18.42 -43.49
C SER A 127 -10.41 -17.37 -44.59
N ARG A 128 -9.75 -16.23 -44.34
CA ARG A 128 -9.63 -15.13 -45.29
C ARG A 128 -8.72 -15.53 -46.45
N ALA A 129 -7.57 -16.13 -46.15
CA ALA A 129 -6.65 -16.64 -47.15
C ALA A 129 -7.30 -17.70 -48.06
N ASP A 130 -8.00 -18.68 -47.47
CA ASP A 130 -8.72 -19.71 -48.22
C ASP A 130 -9.82 -19.12 -49.13
N ALA A 131 -10.56 -18.12 -48.63
CA ALA A 131 -11.59 -17.45 -49.40
C ALA A 131 -10.99 -16.63 -50.56
N GLN A 132 -9.87 -15.94 -50.34
CA GLN A 132 -9.13 -15.24 -51.39
C GLN A 132 -8.56 -16.20 -52.43
N GLY A 133 -8.02 -17.35 -52.01
CA GLY A 133 -7.55 -18.40 -52.90
C GLY A 133 -8.64 -18.89 -53.85
N ARG A 134 -9.86 -19.15 -53.33
CA ARG A 134 -11.02 -19.53 -54.16
C ARG A 134 -11.43 -18.46 -55.16
N VAL A 135 -11.35 -17.18 -54.78
CA VAL A 135 -11.62 -16.07 -55.70
C VAL A 135 -10.57 -16.05 -56.81
N SER A 136 -9.29 -16.17 -56.46
CA SER A 136 -8.20 -16.23 -57.45
C SER A 136 -8.35 -17.42 -58.41
N GLU A 137 -8.78 -18.59 -57.91
CA GLU A 137 -9.04 -19.77 -58.73
C GLU A 137 -10.23 -19.55 -59.68
N ALA A 138 -11.33 -18.99 -59.18
CA ALA A 138 -12.52 -18.71 -60.00
C ALA A 138 -12.25 -17.63 -61.06
N ASP A 139 -11.42 -16.64 -60.72
CA ASP A 139 -10.98 -15.58 -61.65
C ASP A 139 -10.14 -16.18 -62.79
N GLY A 140 -9.19 -17.06 -62.47
CA GLY A 140 -8.42 -17.80 -63.48
C GLY A 140 -9.28 -18.68 -64.40
N LYS A 141 -10.33 -19.32 -63.85
CA LYS A 141 -11.30 -20.10 -64.65
C LYS A 141 -12.13 -19.22 -65.58
N LEU A 142 -12.53 -18.03 -65.13
CA LEU A 142 -13.23 -17.06 -65.97
C LEU A 142 -12.34 -16.59 -67.11
N ALA A 143 -11.09 -16.20 -66.82
CA ALA A 143 -10.13 -15.78 -67.83
C ALA A 143 -9.88 -16.87 -68.89
N ALA A 144 -9.78 -18.14 -68.47
CA ALA A 144 -9.65 -19.27 -69.40
C ALA A 144 -10.90 -19.46 -70.29
N ALA A 145 -12.10 -19.33 -69.73
CA ALA A 145 -13.34 -19.41 -70.49
C ALA A 145 -13.50 -18.24 -71.48
N GLU A 146 -13.10 -17.03 -71.08
CA GLU A 146 -13.09 -15.85 -71.95
C GLU A 146 -12.11 -16.01 -73.12
N ALA A 147 -10.92 -16.56 -72.87
CA ALA A 147 -9.96 -16.87 -73.92
C ALA A 147 -10.50 -17.92 -74.92
N GLN A 148 -11.20 -18.96 -74.43
CA GLN A 148 -11.84 -19.96 -75.29
C GLN A 148 -12.98 -19.35 -76.13
N LEU A 149 -13.78 -18.46 -75.55
CA LEU A 149 -14.80 -17.73 -76.29
C LEU A 149 -14.18 -16.85 -77.37
N ALA A 150 -13.10 -16.11 -77.06
CA ALA A 150 -12.42 -15.27 -78.04
C ALA A 150 -11.87 -16.11 -79.21
N GLN A 151 -11.31 -17.29 -78.94
CA GLN A 151 -10.88 -18.22 -79.99
C GLN A 151 -12.05 -18.70 -80.86
N ALA A 152 -13.18 -19.07 -80.24
CA ALA A 152 -14.37 -19.50 -80.95
C ALA A 152 -14.96 -18.37 -81.81
N GLU A 153 -15.00 -17.14 -81.30
CA GLU A 153 -15.49 -15.97 -82.03
C GLU A 153 -14.61 -15.64 -83.24
N ALA A 154 -13.28 -15.78 -83.11
CA ALA A 154 -12.36 -15.64 -84.24
C ALA A 154 -12.59 -16.72 -85.32
N ALA A 155 -12.76 -17.98 -84.93
CA ALA A 155 -13.05 -19.08 -85.85
C ALA A 155 -14.40 -18.90 -86.57
N TYR A 156 -15.43 -18.45 -85.84
CA TYR A 156 -16.73 -18.12 -86.41
C TYR A 156 -16.64 -16.94 -87.38
N ALA A 157 -15.89 -15.88 -87.05
CA ALA A 157 -15.69 -14.74 -87.95
C ALA A 157 -15.05 -15.16 -89.28
N GLN A 158 -14.07 -16.07 -89.22
CA GLN A 158 -13.46 -16.66 -90.42
C GLN A 158 -14.48 -17.48 -91.23
N ALA A 159 -15.20 -18.40 -90.58
CA ALA A 159 -16.19 -19.25 -91.24
C ALA A 159 -17.33 -18.43 -91.87
N LYS A 160 -17.75 -17.34 -91.22
CA LYS A 160 -18.73 -16.40 -91.76
C LYS A 160 -18.22 -15.70 -93.01
N TRP A 161 -16.98 -15.21 -92.98
CA TRP A 161 -16.36 -14.59 -94.15
C TRP A 161 -16.25 -15.58 -95.32
N ASP A 162 -15.84 -16.82 -95.05
CA ASP A 162 -15.73 -17.90 -96.05
C ASP A 162 -17.11 -18.24 -96.65
N ARG A 163 -18.15 -18.37 -95.82
CA ARG A 163 -19.53 -18.59 -96.27
C ARG A 163 -20.03 -17.46 -97.15
N GLU A 164 -19.77 -16.20 -96.79
CA GLU A 164 -20.15 -15.04 -97.60
C GLU A 164 -19.39 -15.00 -98.94
N ALA A 165 -18.10 -15.36 -98.94
CA ALA A 165 -17.30 -15.47 -100.15
C ALA A 165 -17.85 -16.55 -101.11
N MET A 166 -18.13 -17.74 -100.58
CA MET A 166 -18.69 -18.85 -101.35
C MET A 166 -20.09 -18.53 -101.88
N ALA A 167 -20.94 -17.88 -101.08
CA ALA A 167 -22.27 -17.44 -101.52
C ALA A 167 -22.20 -16.47 -102.72
N ARG A 168 -21.21 -15.56 -102.75
CA ARG A 168 -20.97 -14.66 -103.89
C ARG A 168 -20.52 -15.41 -105.14
N LEU A 169 -19.67 -16.43 -105.00
CA LEU A 169 -19.21 -17.27 -106.12
C LEU A 169 -20.33 -18.15 -106.67
N PHE A 170 -21.15 -18.74 -105.80
CA PHE A 170 -22.31 -19.55 -106.19
C PHE A 170 -23.34 -18.74 -106.96
N LYS A 171 -23.64 -17.50 -106.52
CA LYS A 171 -24.56 -16.59 -107.24
C LYS A 171 -24.08 -16.26 -108.66
N ARG A 172 -22.78 -16.40 -108.94
CA ARG A 172 -22.18 -16.22 -110.27
C ARG A 172 -22.01 -17.55 -111.03
N GLU A 173 -22.55 -18.65 -110.52
CA GLU A 173 -22.46 -20.01 -111.07
C GLU A 173 -21.01 -20.54 -111.22
N LEU A 174 -20.09 -20.06 -110.36
CA LEU A 174 -18.66 -20.43 -110.42
C LEU A 174 -18.26 -21.64 -109.55
N ILE A 175 -19.16 -22.13 -108.70
CA ILE A 175 -18.93 -23.26 -107.78
C ILE A 175 -20.18 -24.14 -107.67
N ALA A 176 -20.03 -25.38 -107.20
CA ALA A 176 -21.13 -26.32 -107.01
C ALA A 176 -21.97 -26.00 -105.75
N GLU A 177 -23.26 -26.33 -105.77
CA GLU A 177 -24.17 -26.14 -104.62
C GLU A 177 -23.66 -26.83 -103.34
N GLN A 178 -23.09 -28.03 -103.48
CA GLN A 178 -22.52 -28.77 -102.35
C GLN A 178 -21.41 -28.00 -101.63
N GLU A 179 -20.60 -27.22 -102.34
CA GLU A 179 -19.51 -26.42 -101.75
C GLU A 179 -20.06 -25.23 -100.96
N ALA A 180 -21.08 -24.55 -101.51
CA ALA A 180 -21.79 -23.48 -100.81
C ALA A 180 -22.49 -24.01 -99.54
N GLN A 181 -23.15 -25.17 -99.63
CA GLN A 181 -23.81 -25.80 -98.48
C GLN A 181 -22.81 -26.23 -97.40
N ARG A 182 -21.64 -26.75 -97.77
CA ARG A 182 -20.58 -27.10 -96.81
C ARG A 182 -20.09 -25.87 -96.04
N ALA A 183 -19.91 -24.74 -96.72
CA ALA A 183 -19.52 -23.49 -96.08
C ALA A 183 -20.60 -22.97 -95.10
N GLN A 184 -21.88 -23.10 -95.47
CA GLN A 184 -22.99 -22.79 -94.57
C GLN A 184 -23.01 -23.71 -93.34
N ASN A 185 -22.95 -25.02 -93.53
CA ASN A 185 -22.94 -25.98 -92.41
C ASN A 185 -21.75 -25.75 -91.46
N ASN A 186 -20.58 -25.34 -92.00
CA ASN A 186 -19.42 -25.01 -91.19
C ASN A 186 -19.62 -23.73 -90.35
N GLU A 187 -20.22 -22.69 -90.93
CA GLU A 187 -20.55 -21.46 -90.19
C GLU A 187 -21.56 -21.74 -89.07
N GLU A 188 -22.63 -22.49 -89.36
CA GLU A 188 -23.63 -22.90 -88.36
C GLU A 188 -22.98 -23.74 -87.23
N ALA A 189 -22.05 -24.63 -87.56
CA ALA A 189 -21.29 -25.39 -86.57
C ALA A 189 -20.42 -24.48 -85.68
N GLN A 190 -19.72 -23.49 -86.25
CA GLN A 190 -18.93 -22.53 -85.47
C GLN A 190 -19.82 -21.61 -84.61
N ALA A 191 -20.99 -21.21 -85.10
CA ALA A 191 -21.97 -20.44 -84.33
C ALA A 191 -22.42 -21.21 -83.08
N ALA A 192 -22.67 -22.52 -83.21
CA ALA A 192 -23.01 -23.38 -82.08
C ALA A 192 -21.87 -23.49 -81.04
N ILE A 193 -20.61 -23.52 -81.50
CA ILE A 193 -19.43 -23.52 -80.62
C ILE A 193 -19.34 -22.19 -79.85
N VAL A 194 -19.49 -21.04 -80.50
CA VAL A 194 -19.53 -19.73 -79.82
C VAL A 194 -20.64 -19.68 -78.76
N ALA A 195 -21.84 -20.15 -79.10
CA ALA A 195 -22.96 -20.21 -78.15
C ALA A 195 -22.67 -21.13 -76.95
N ALA A 196 -21.94 -22.23 -77.15
CA ALA A 196 -21.47 -23.09 -76.07
C ALA A 196 -20.41 -22.38 -75.21
N SER A 197 -19.40 -21.76 -75.81
CA SER A 197 -18.36 -21.00 -75.10
C SER A 197 -18.92 -19.82 -74.30
N ARG A 198 -19.92 -19.10 -74.81
CA ARG A 198 -20.61 -18.04 -74.05
C ARG A 198 -21.28 -18.58 -72.80
N ARG A 199 -21.97 -19.71 -72.89
CA ARG A 199 -22.57 -20.37 -71.72
C ARG A 199 -21.53 -20.79 -70.70
N GLN A 200 -20.34 -21.19 -71.15
CA GLN A 200 -19.23 -21.52 -70.27
C GLN A 200 -18.66 -20.29 -69.54
N VAL A 201 -18.54 -19.14 -70.22
CA VAL A 201 -18.15 -17.86 -69.59
C VAL A 201 -19.17 -17.46 -68.52
N GLU A 202 -20.47 -17.51 -68.83
CA GLU A 202 -21.52 -17.19 -67.85
C GLU A 202 -21.49 -18.12 -66.63
N ALA A 203 -21.25 -19.41 -66.84
CA ALA A 203 -21.07 -20.37 -65.75
C ALA A 203 -19.83 -20.04 -64.88
N ALA A 204 -18.70 -19.68 -65.49
CA ALA A 204 -17.49 -19.28 -64.78
C ALA A 204 -17.69 -17.97 -64.00
N ARG A 205 -18.42 -17.00 -64.57
CA ARG A 205 -18.76 -15.73 -63.93
C ARG A 205 -19.69 -15.92 -62.73
N GLY A 206 -20.65 -16.84 -62.84
CA GLY A 206 -21.48 -17.29 -61.73
C GLY A 206 -20.62 -17.85 -60.59
N ALA A 207 -19.69 -18.76 -60.90
CA ALA A 207 -18.78 -19.34 -59.92
C ALA A 207 -17.91 -18.29 -59.21
N LEU A 208 -17.39 -17.30 -59.94
CA LEU A 208 -16.65 -16.17 -59.36
C LEU A 208 -17.51 -15.32 -58.43
N THR A 209 -18.77 -15.08 -58.80
CA THR A 209 -19.71 -14.33 -57.96
C THR A 209 -19.97 -15.05 -56.65
N THR A 210 -20.19 -16.37 -56.68
CA THR A 210 -20.32 -17.19 -55.46
C THR A 210 -19.03 -17.20 -54.63
N ALA A 211 -17.87 -17.30 -55.26
CA ALA A 211 -16.59 -17.24 -54.56
C ALA A 211 -16.39 -15.89 -53.84
N ARG A 212 -16.77 -14.77 -54.47
CA ARG A 212 -16.72 -13.42 -53.87
C ARG A 212 -17.74 -13.26 -52.75
N ALA A 213 -18.95 -13.79 -52.89
CA ALA A 213 -19.96 -13.75 -51.83
C ALA A 213 -19.47 -14.47 -50.55
N ASN A 214 -18.70 -15.55 -50.69
CA ASN A 214 -18.11 -16.27 -49.57
C ASN A 214 -16.99 -15.51 -48.82
N LEU A 215 -16.51 -14.37 -49.33
CA LEU A 215 -15.58 -13.49 -48.60
C LEU A 215 -16.22 -12.80 -47.38
N VAL A 216 -17.55 -12.80 -47.26
CA VAL A 216 -18.28 -12.16 -46.15
C VAL A 216 -18.41 -13.08 -44.92
N ASN A 217 -18.19 -14.40 -45.09
CA ASN A 217 -18.23 -15.39 -44.01
C ASN A 217 -17.23 -15.23 -42.84
N PRO A 218 -16.10 -14.50 -42.92
CA PRO A 218 -15.22 -14.24 -41.78
C PRO A 218 -15.91 -13.55 -40.59
N ALA A 219 -17.09 -12.94 -40.78
CA ALA A 219 -17.84 -12.26 -39.72
C ALA A 219 -18.15 -13.17 -38.52
N ILE A 220 -18.47 -14.45 -38.74
CA ILE A 220 -18.77 -15.40 -37.65
C ILE A 220 -17.50 -15.73 -36.85
N ARG A 221 -16.35 -15.90 -37.52
CA ARG A 221 -15.09 -16.14 -36.79
C ARG A 221 -14.63 -14.87 -36.05
N SER A 222 -14.94 -13.69 -36.57
CA SER A 222 -14.66 -12.42 -35.88
C SER A 222 -15.51 -12.22 -34.61
N SER A 223 -16.73 -12.76 -34.55
CA SER A 223 -17.53 -12.70 -33.31
C SER A 223 -16.96 -13.62 -32.22
N GLN A 224 -16.33 -14.74 -32.59
CA GLN A 224 -15.59 -15.59 -31.64
C GLN A 224 -14.39 -14.84 -31.04
N VAL A 225 -13.64 -14.09 -31.86
CA VAL A 225 -12.55 -13.23 -31.39
C VAL A 225 -13.08 -12.19 -30.39
N ALA A 226 -14.19 -11.52 -30.70
CA ALA A 226 -14.81 -10.55 -29.80
C ALA A 226 -15.28 -11.19 -28.47
N ALA A 227 -15.81 -12.42 -28.51
CA ALA A 227 -16.21 -13.16 -27.31
C ALA A 227 -15.01 -13.47 -26.40
N VAL A 228 -13.89 -13.94 -26.96
CA VAL A 228 -12.66 -14.21 -26.19
C VAL A 228 -12.07 -12.91 -25.63
N GLN A 229 -12.10 -11.81 -26.40
CA GLN A 229 -11.69 -10.49 -25.89
C GLN A 229 -12.54 -10.05 -24.69
N GLY A 230 -13.87 -10.26 -24.75
CA GLY A 230 -14.75 -10.00 -23.61
C GLY A 230 -14.39 -10.84 -22.38
N GLN A 231 -14.04 -12.11 -22.58
CA GLN A 231 -13.57 -12.99 -21.49
C GLN A 231 -12.24 -12.51 -20.89
N ILE A 232 -11.31 -11.99 -21.70
CA ILE A 232 -10.04 -11.41 -21.23
C ILE A 232 -10.31 -10.17 -20.37
N LEU A 233 -11.21 -9.28 -20.81
CA LEU A 233 -11.58 -8.09 -20.03
C LEU A 233 -12.19 -8.47 -18.68
N GLN A 234 -13.06 -9.48 -18.66
CA GLN A 234 -13.61 -10.01 -17.41
C GLN A 234 -12.52 -10.60 -16.51
N ALA A 235 -11.59 -11.39 -17.07
CA ALA A 235 -10.49 -11.97 -16.31
C ALA A 235 -9.52 -10.90 -15.76
N GLN A 236 -9.34 -9.78 -16.48
CA GLN A 236 -8.57 -8.63 -15.98
C GLN A 236 -9.25 -7.98 -14.76
N ALA A 237 -10.58 -7.84 -14.79
CA ALA A 237 -11.33 -7.38 -13.62
C ALA A 237 -11.20 -8.36 -12.44
N ASP A 238 -11.21 -9.67 -12.70
CA ASP A 238 -11.01 -10.69 -11.67
C ASP A 238 -9.60 -10.63 -11.05
N ILE A 239 -8.56 -10.32 -11.84
CA ILE A 239 -7.20 -10.07 -11.30
C ILE A 239 -7.20 -8.86 -10.39
N ALA A 240 -7.81 -7.75 -10.81
CA ALA A 240 -7.86 -6.54 -9.99
C ALA A 240 -8.58 -6.81 -8.65
N ALA A 241 -9.67 -7.56 -8.67
CA ALA A 241 -10.37 -7.99 -7.46
C ALA A 241 -9.50 -8.91 -6.58
N ALA A 242 -8.80 -9.88 -7.17
CA ALA A 242 -7.90 -10.77 -6.44
C ALA A 242 -6.71 -10.02 -5.82
N GLN A 243 -6.18 -9.00 -6.51
CA GLN A 243 -5.12 -8.13 -6.00
C GLN A 243 -5.61 -7.30 -4.81
N ALA A 244 -6.81 -6.72 -4.90
CA ALA A 244 -7.40 -5.98 -3.79
C ALA A 244 -7.58 -6.87 -2.54
N GLU A 245 -7.99 -8.13 -2.73
CA GLU A 245 -8.09 -9.08 -1.61
C GLU A 245 -6.73 -9.46 -1.04
N ALA A 246 -5.69 -9.59 -1.87
CA ALA A 246 -4.32 -9.81 -1.41
C ALA A 246 -3.79 -8.63 -0.59
N GLU A 247 -4.05 -7.40 -1.02
CA GLU A 247 -3.70 -6.20 -0.25
C GLU A 247 -4.46 -6.11 1.07
N ARG A 248 -5.76 -6.46 1.09
CA ARG A 248 -6.53 -6.57 2.33
C ARG A 248 -5.92 -7.59 3.30
N ALA A 249 -5.54 -8.77 2.80
CA ALA A 249 -4.91 -9.80 3.62
C ALA A 249 -3.54 -9.35 4.16
N ARG A 250 -2.77 -8.59 3.36
CA ARG A 250 -1.48 -8.01 3.79
C ARG A 250 -1.68 -6.99 4.90
N ALA A 251 -2.66 -6.10 4.77
CA ALA A 251 -2.99 -5.14 5.82
C ALA A 251 -3.37 -5.84 7.15
N GLN A 252 -4.13 -6.94 7.09
CA GLN A 252 -4.45 -7.75 8.27
C GLN A 252 -3.22 -8.41 8.90
N LEU A 253 -2.27 -8.88 8.08
CA LEU A 253 -1.00 -9.42 8.56
C LEU A 253 -0.17 -8.33 9.25
N ASP A 254 -0.11 -7.13 8.68
CA ASP A 254 0.64 -6.02 9.25
C ASP A 254 0.02 -5.54 10.58
N GLU A 255 -1.31 -5.52 10.69
CA GLU A 255 -2.01 -5.28 11.96
C GLU A 255 -1.65 -6.36 13.00
N ALA A 256 -1.69 -7.64 12.63
CA ALA A 256 -1.33 -8.74 13.52
C ALA A 256 0.13 -8.66 13.99
N ARG A 257 1.04 -8.25 13.11
CA ARG A 257 2.45 -8.00 13.44
C ARG A 257 2.63 -6.81 14.37
N ALA A 258 1.90 -5.71 14.14
CA ALA A 258 1.92 -4.54 15.02
C ALA A 258 1.43 -4.91 16.43
N ASN A 259 0.32 -5.65 16.52
CA ASN A 259 -0.21 -6.14 17.78
C ASN A 259 0.79 -7.03 18.52
N ARG A 260 1.53 -7.89 17.80
CA ARG A 260 2.59 -8.71 18.40
C ARG A 260 3.78 -7.87 18.87
N LYS A 261 4.14 -6.82 18.12
CA LYS A 261 5.21 -5.89 18.51
C LYS A 261 4.87 -5.15 19.79
N ASP A 262 3.60 -4.77 19.99
CA ASP A 262 3.13 -4.08 21.19
C ASP A 262 3.11 -4.96 22.46
N LEU A 263 3.31 -6.27 22.33
CA LEU A 263 3.56 -7.16 23.48
C LEU A 263 4.96 -6.96 24.07
N ASN A 264 5.88 -6.34 23.34
CA ASN A 264 7.19 -5.95 23.84
C ASN A 264 7.11 -4.53 24.38
N VAL A 265 7.15 -4.40 25.70
CA VAL A 265 7.20 -3.09 26.36
C VAL A 265 8.63 -2.61 26.35
N ILE A 266 8.88 -1.50 25.66
CA ILE A 266 10.22 -0.94 25.43
C ILE A 266 10.41 0.39 26.17
N ALA A 267 11.66 0.72 26.51
CA ALA A 267 12.02 2.02 27.05
C ALA A 267 11.94 3.11 25.97
N PRO A 268 11.16 4.19 26.15
CA PRO A 268 11.07 5.27 25.16
C PRO A 268 12.31 6.18 25.14
N PHE A 269 13.07 6.25 26.25
CA PHE A 269 14.30 7.00 26.40
C PHE A 269 15.28 6.27 27.32
N THR A 270 16.55 6.68 27.30
CA THR A 270 17.59 6.14 28.20
C THR A 270 17.40 6.72 29.60
N GLY A 271 17.38 5.87 30.63
CA GLY A 271 17.11 6.29 32.00
C GLY A 271 17.37 5.19 33.03
N THR A 272 17.00 5.45 34.29
CA THR A 272 17.10 4.48 35.38
C THR A 272 15.70 4.08 35.85
N VAL A 273 15.51 2.78 36.12
CA VAL A 273 14.24 2.26 36.66
C VAL A 273 14.09 2.71 38.10
N ALA A 274 13.14 3.59 38.38
CA ALA A 274 12.88 4.09 39.73
C ALA A 274 12.06 3.10 40.55
N THR A 275 10.95 2.63 39.99
CA THR A 275 10.06 1.68 40.66
C THR A 275 9.53 0.64 39.68
N ARG A 276 9.31 -0.59 40.16
CA ARG A 276 8.60 -1.64 39.43
C ARG A 276 7.22 -1.85 40.04
N THR A 277 6.19 -1.65 39.23
CA THR A 277 4.78 -1.64 39.70
C THR A 277 4.02 -2.91 39.33
N ALA A 278 4.55 -3.74 38.43
CA ALA A 278 3.93 -4.99 38.00
C ALA A 278 4.87 -6.19 38.21
N GLU A 279 4.29 -7.38 38.38
CA GLU A 279 5.03 -8.62 38.60
C GLU A 279 4.84 -9.65 37.47
N PRO A 280 5.83 -10.54 37.20
CA PRO A 280 5.65 -11.63 36.25
C PRO A 280 4.44 -12.51 36.60
N GLY A 281 3.66 -12.89 35.59
CA GLY A 281 2.44 -13.68 35.74
C GLY A 281 1.17 -12.85 36.00
N GLU A 282 1.30 -11.56 36.33
CA GLU A 282 0.20 -10.61 36.47
C GLU A 282 -0.47 -10.35 35.11
N VAL A 283 -1.78 -10.11 35.12
CA VAL A 283 -2.54 -9.72 33.93
C VAL A 283 -2.72 -8.20 33.95
N VAL A 284 -2.15 -7.54 32.95
CA VAL A 284 -2.21 -6.09 32.81
C VAL A 284 -3.19 -5.69 31.71
N THR A 285 -3.74 -4.49 31.82
CA THR A 285 -4.55 -3.85 30.78
C THR A 285 -3.77 -2.77 30.06
N ALA A 286 -4.25 -2.34 28.89
CA ALA A 286 -3.68 -1.18 28.22
C ALA A 286 -3.65 0.05 29.14
N GLY A 287 -2.49 0.69 29.28
CA GLY A 287 -2.26 1.83 30.17
C GLY A 287 -1.80 1.47 31.58
N THR A 288 -1.79 0.19 31.96
CA THR A 288 -1.22 -0.24 33.26
C THR A 288 0.30 -0.04 33.25
N ALA A 289 0.81 0.75 34.21
CA ALA A 289 2.24 1.01 34.38
C ALA A 289 2.97 -0.26 34.84
N ILE A 290 4.05 -0.63 34.14
CA ILE A 290 4.92 -1.76 34.50
C ILE A 290 6.12 -1.28 35.31
N VAL A 291 6.77 -0.20 34.84
CA VAL A 291 7.90 0.44 35.52
C VAL A 291 7.79 1.96 35.41
N THR A 292 8.39 2.68 36.35
CA THR A 292 8.61 4.12 36.25
C THR A 292 10.07 4.37 35.89
N LEU A 293 10.31 5.11 34.81
CA LEU A 293 11.64 5.43 34.33
C LEU A 293 11.96 6.90 34.58
N VAL A 294 13.13 7.16 35.17
CA VAL A 294 13.61 8.54 35.45
C VAL A 294 14.77 8.87 34.53
N ASN A 295 14.68 10.03 33.87
CA ASN A 295 15.79 10.59 33.12
C ASN A 295 16.77 11.29 34.08
N LEU A 296 17.97 10.71 34.25
CA LEU A 296 19.02 11.31 35.09
C LEU A 296 19.89 12.34 34.35
N GLY A 297 19.65 12.57 33.05
CA GLY A 297 20.33 13.60 32.28
C GLY A 297 19.88 15.03 32.64
N GLU A 298 18.66 15.18 33.15
CA GLU A 298 18.08 16.45 33.58
C GLU A 298 17.44 16.29 34.97
N VAL A 299 18.13 16.76 36.00
CA VAL A 299 17.66 16.70 37.40
C VAL A 299 17.53 18.09 38.00
N TYR A 300 16.53 18.29 38.86
CA TYR A 300 16.28 19.54 39.58
C TYR A 300 16.10 19.30 41.09
N LEU A 301 16.42 20.30 41.91
CA LEU A 301 16.21 20.26 43.35
C LEU A 301 14.85 20.87 43.69
N ARG A 302 13.90 20.05 44.16
CA ARG A 302 12.63 20.53 44.70
C ARG A 302 12.77 20.74 46.20
N ALA A 303 12.68 21.99 46.64
CA ALA A 303 12.88 22.35 48.04
C ALA A 303 11.75 23.28 48.52
N LEU A 304 11.10 22.93 49.64
CA LEU A 304 9.99 23.71 50.19
C LEU A 304 10.54 24.81 51.10
N VAL A 305 10.23 26.05 50.76
CA VAL A 305 10.59 27.22 51.57
C VAL A 305 9.35 27.68 52.36
N VAL A 306 9.34 27.46 53.69
CA VAL A 306 8.21 27.80 54.57
C VAL A 306 8.55 29.04 55.41
N GLY A 307 7.57 29.95 55.61
CA GLY A 307 7.71 31.09 56.52
C GLY A 307 8.40 32.32 55.94
N VAL A 308 8.57 32.40 54.62
CA VAL A 308 9.31 33.46 53.94
C VAL A 308 8.38 34.49 53.29
N LYS A 309 8.63 35.78 53.55
CA LYS A 309 8.01 36.90 52.83
C LYS A 309 8.79 37.14 51.52
N LEU A 310 8.18 36.77 50.39
CA LEU A 310 8.71 37.05 49.05
C LEU A 310 8.23 38.42 48.56
N ARG A 311 9.17 39.33 48.30
CA ARG A 311 8.88 40.59 47.58
C ARG A 311 9.40 40.46 46.15
N LEU A 312 8.48 40.39 45.19
CA LEU A 312 8.81 40.39 43.76
C LEU A 312 9.25 41.81 43.35
N LYS A 313 10.47 41.98 42.80
CA LYS A 313 10.90 43.27 42.24
C LYS A 313 10.24 43.45 40.87
N GLY A 314 9.48 44.53 40.69
CA GLY A 314 8.90 44.91 39.40
C GLY A 314 7.71 44.07 38.93
N ALA A 315 6.87 43.56 39.84
CA ALA A 315 5.67 42.83 39.45
C ALA A 315 4.68 43.71 38.68
N VAL A 316 4.51 43.44 37.37
CA VAL A 316 3.42 43.99 36.56
C VAL A 316 2.45 42.84 36.26
N GLY A 317 1.28 42.86 36.89
CA GLY A 317 0.22 41.86 36.71
C GLY A 317 0.28 40.64 37.65
N PHE A 318 -0.60 39.67 37.41
CA PHE A 318 -0.67 38.43 38.20
C PHE A 318 0.51 37.51 37.86
N ALA A 319 1.21 37.03 38.88
CA ALA A 319 2.32 36.08 38.72
C ALA A 319 1.85 34.78 38.04
N LYS A 320 2.61 34.30 37.05
CA LYS A 320 2.35 33.03 36.34
C LYS A 320 3.53 32.05 36.57
N PRO A 321 3.27 30.73 36.58
CA PRO A 321 4.35 29.73 36.57
C PRO A 321 5.32 29.97 35.42
N GLY A 322 6.63 30.00 35.70
CA GLY A 322 7.70 30.18 34.71
C GLY A 322 8.18 31.62 34.47
N MET A 323 7.62 32.63 35.14
CA MET A 323 8.18 34.00 35.08
C MET A 323 9.54 34.07 35.79
N PRO A 324 10.61 34.59 35.16
CA PRO A 324 11.84 34.93 35.87
C PRO A 324 11.53 36.08 36.82
N ALA A 325 11.42 35.77 38.11
CA ALA A 325 11.19 36.75 39.14
C ALA A 325 12.46 36.91 39.96
N ASP A 326 13.11 38.07 39.85
CA ASP A 326 14.06 38.51 40.86
C ASP A 326 13.27 38.85 42.14
N GLY A 327 13.07 37.83 42.97
CA GLY A 327 12.42 37.93 44.26
C GLY A 327 13.45 38.13 45.36
N GLU A 328 13.22 39.12 46.23
CA GLU A 328 14.02 39.28 47.44
C GLU A 328 13.27 38.62 48.60
N ILE A 329 13.96 37.71 49.30
CA ILE A 329 13.44 37.07 50.51
C ILE A 329 13.70 38.02 51.67
N LEU A 330 12.61 38.57 52.22
CA LEU A 330 12.68 39.46 53.38
C LEU A 330 12.80 38.61 54.65
N VAL A 331 13.99 38.60 55.25
CA VAL A 331 14.32 37.80 56.44
C VAL A 331 14.11 38.55 57.76
N ASP A 332 13.71 39.83 57.70
CA ASP A 332 13.60 40.67 58.90
C ASP A 332 12.31 41.51 58.91
N GLY A 333 11.54 41.44 59.99
CA GLY A 333 10.38 42.29 60.26
C GLY A 333 9.05 41.57 60.51
N TYR A 334 8.57 41.58 61.76
CA TYR A 334 7.25 41.10 62.18
C TYR A 334 6.06 41.96 61.71
N LYS A 335 6.30 43.09 61.03
CA LYS A 335 5.23 43.96 60.53
C LYS A 335 4.92 43.66 59.05
N TRP A 336 3.64 43.56 58.72
CA TRP A 336 3.17 43.60 57.33
C TRP A 336 3.38 45.01 56.76
N PRO A 337 3.67 45.18 55.46
CA PRO A 337 3.66 46.49 54.83
C PRO A 337 2.25 47.09 54.98
N THR A 338 2.10 48.12 55.79
CA THR A 338 0.87 48.91 55.81
C THR A 338 0.90 49.84 54.60
N GLY A 339 0.14 49.50 53.56
CA GLY A 339 -0.12 50.43 52.47
C GLY A 339 -0.36 49.76 51.11
N TYR A 340 -1.60 49.38 50.85
CA TYR A 340 -2.24 49.64 49.55
C TYR A 340 -3.70 49.99 49.85
N THR A 341 -3.99 51.28 49.91
CA THR A 341 -5.36 51.76 49.69
C THR A 341 -5.79 51.30 48.30
N ARG A 342 -6.89 50.54 48.24
CA ARG A 342 -7.59 50.28 46.98
C ARG A 342 -7.90 51.62 46.30
N ARG A 343 -7.46 51.76 45.06
CA ARG A 343 -8.25 52.43 44.04
C ARG A 343 -8.61 51.39 43.00
#